data_AF-A0A397B3C0-F1
#
_entry.id   AF-A0A397B3C0-F1
#
_cell.length_a   1.000
_cell.length_b   1.000
_cell.length_c   1.000
_cell.angle_alpha   90.00
_cell.angle_beta   90.00
_cell.angle_gamma   90.00
#
_symmetry.space_group_name_H-M   'P 1'
#
loop_
_entity.id
_entity.type
_entity.pdbx_description
1 polymer ?
#
loop_
_entity_poly.entity_id
_entity_poly.type
_entity_poly.pdbx_seq_one_letter_code
_entity_poly.pdbx_strand_id
1 'polypeptide(L)'
;MYEAKLDYDSLDGLTCHSCPLGANCETIQTVGTGQLTSGVAFPSTQQGYFLADAPPTTVQKLCDIAQYFPSGDPCPGGTDADRLDRMRRCMNDTNFKLHWDENRIFTCSSGFMFYSCPVTEACKGSISKSEVTTHLGHVCQEGYTSPLCGSCEAGYQKMDDGTCIPCDDVSRSAFYGYVTIPILMVVVGLYAIALYLHKDTDKMLMAQARAATEHKTFVPPLSTSKLKPAIRRVEKTVHRTWKRLTAFVKARPFKKKVSKNLFGIQRMALPTVGFNAEKFKILLSFFQIFSNLKDTYQIAWPKDVANLMAAVSKFNFGFMSIPHLDCMIAFNYYGDFRLTLATAAVSFAALYLAFRWGVFVYKRKLHKIPRLCTECGLPNTEISTGTRISAMRQFAMEIERDRHTSKLKKILSRLLLSIEKDEVKNAMPTYTSKHSTCPTSQRISDDALRRKIVHTNIQLWQARVKLRFNFRTYSDKCMKIFFWLALFMYPSVSQKVLNMFNCAQVGLGSFLVSDMTLQCTDGY
;
A
#
# COMPACT_ATOMS: atom_id res chain seq x y z
N MET A 1 -32.42 -40.19 36.24
CA MET A 1 -31.36 -39.57 35.41
C MET A 1 -30.92 -40.61 34.41
N TYR A 2 -31.02 -40.34 33.12
CA TYR A 2 -30.33 -41.18 32.14
C TYR A 2 -28.84 -40.87 32.28
N GLU A 3 -28.05 -41.84 32.75
CA GLU A 3 -26.59 -41.72 32.69
C GLU A 3 -26.19 -41.67 31.22
N ALA A 4 -25.53 -40.59 30.82
CA ALA A 4 -25.09 -40.40 29.46
C ALA A 4 -24.06 -41.49 29.10
N LYS A 5 -24.26 -42.11 27.93
CA LYS A 5 -23.33 -43.11 27.38
C LYS A 5 -21.98 -42.44 27.11
N LEU A 6 -20.90 -43.21 27.15
CA LEU A 6 -19.54 -42.73 26.85
C LEU A 6 -19.50 -42.06 25.47
N ASP A 7 -18.90 -40.86 25.38
CA ASP A 7 -18.92 -39.93 24.22
C ASP A 7 -20.27 -39.24 23.88
N TYR A 8 -21.22 -39.24 24.81
CA TYR A 8 -22.50 -38.56 24.65
C TYR A 8 -22.70 -37.46 25.70
N ASP A 9 -23.40 -36.41 25.31
CA ASP A 9 -23.90 -35.38 26.19
C ASP A 9 -25.43 -35.47 26.37
N SER A 10 -25.91 -35.07 27.55
CA SER A 10 -27.34 -35.06 27.89
C SER A 10 -27.74 -33.71 28.49
N LEU A 11 -27.95 -32.73 27.59
CA LEU A 11 -28.23 -31.33 27.94
C LEU A 11 -29.56 -31.16 28.70
N ASP A 12 -30.57 -31.94 28.32
CA ASP A 12 -31.93 -31.89 28.89
C ASP A 12 -32.19 -32.97 29.96
N GLY A 13 -31.25 -33.88 30.18
CA GLY A 13 -31.42 -35.06 31.05
C GLY A 13 -32.40 -36.12 30.53
N LEU A 14 -32.96 -35.92 29.33
CA LEU A 14 -33.97 -36.79 28.69
C LEU A 14 -33.43 -37.53 27.45
N THR A 15 -32.56 -36.90 26.67
CA THR A 15 -32.00 -37.44 25.42
C THR A 15 -30.49 -37.33 25.41
N CYS A 16 -29.82 -38.37 24.89
CA CYS A 16 -28.38 -38.38 24.70
C CYS A 16 -28.02 -37.99 23.27
N HIS A 17 -27.13 -37.02 23.11
CA HIS A 17 -26.62 -36.55 21.82
C HIS A 17 -25.14 -36.92 21.67
N SER A 18 -24.69 -37.03 20.42
CA SER A 18 -23.28 -37.30 20.13
C SER A 18 -22.44 -36.05 20.39
N CYS A 19 -21.22 -36.24 20.90
CA CYS A 19 -20.35 -35.14 21.27
C CYS A 19 -20.06 -34.19 20.09
N PRO A 20 -20.24 -32.87 20.24
CA PRO A 20 -19.92 -31.91 19.19
C PRO A 20 -18.42 -31.79 18.94
N LEU A 21 -18.05 -31.27 17.77
CA LEU A 21 -16.65 -31.07 17.40
C LEU A 21 -16.02 -30.01 18.29
N GLY A 22 -14.86 -30.33 18.87
CA GLY A 22 -14.15 -29.42 19.77
C GLY A 22 -14.67 -29.43 21.21
N ALA A 23 -15.50 -30.41 21.58
CA ALA A 23 -15.96 -30.65 22.93
C ALA A 23 -15.37 -31.94 23.53
N ASN A 24 -15.14 -31.94 24.84
CA ASN A 24 -14.84 -33.13 25.61
C ASN A 24 -16.08 -33.51 26.42
N CYS A 25 -16.65 -34.67 26.08
CA CYS A 25 -17.87 -35.21 26.67
C CYS A 25 -17.61 -36.34 27.68
N GLU A 26 -16.36 -36.53 28.10
CA GLU A 26 -15.99 -37.55 29.08
C GLU A 26 -15.82 -36.92 30.47
N THR A 27 -16.40 -37.56 31.49
CA THR A 27 -16.06 -37.29 32.90
C THR A 27 -15.55 -38.55 33.57
N ILE A 28 -14.49 -38.39 34.36
CA ILE A 28 -13.92 -39.46 35.18
C ILE A 28 -14.42 -39.27 36.60
N GLN A 29 -15.24 -40.19 37.08
CA GLN A 29 -15.67 -40.25 38.49
C GLN A 29 -14.89 -41.36 39.21
N THR A 30 -14.25 -41.04 40.33
CA THR A 30 -13.59 -42.05 41.16
C THR A 30 -14.62 -42.70 42.08
N VAL A 31 -14.97 -43.95 41.79
CA VAL A 31 -15.89 -44.76 42.59
C VAL A 31 -15.09 -45.84 43.32
N GLY A 32 -14.80 -45.61 44.60
CA GLY A 32 -13.94 -46.50 45.38
C GLY A 32 -12.48 -46.48 44.90
N THR A 33 -11.94 -47.65 44.52
CA THR A 33 -10.58 -47.79 43.95
C THR A 33 -10.55 -47.78 42.42
N GLY A 34 -11.72 -47.70 41.76
CA GLY A 34 -11.85 -47.69 40.30
C GLY A 34 -12.17 -46.31 39.74
N GLN A 35 -11.81 -46.10 38.47
CA GLN A 35 -12.24 -44.94 37.69
C GLN A 35 -13.40 -45.37 36.79
N LEU A 36 -14.55 -44.70 36.90
CA LEU A 36 -15.69 -44.87 36.01
C LEU A 36 -15.73 -43.67 35.05
N THR A 37 -15.67 -43.93 33.76
CA THR A 37 -15.88 -42.92 32.72
C THR A 37 -17.36 -42.91 32.30
N SER A 38 -17.98 -41.74 32.43
CA SER A 38 -19.39 -41.53 32.06
C SER A 38 -19.52 -40.31 31.14
N GLY A 39 -20.59 -40.27 30.34
CA GLY A 39 -20.94 -39.07 29.59
C GLY A 39 -21.31 -37.90 30.50
N VAL A 40 -21.44 -36.71 29.92
CA VAL A 40 -21.63 -35.46 30.66
C VAL A 40 -23.00 -34.83 30.44
N ALA A 41 -23.50 -34.07 31.41
CA ALA A 41 -24.69 -33.27 31.22
C ALA A 41 -24.44 -32.06 30.29
N PHE A 42 -23.25 -31.46 30.36
CA PHE A 42 -22.83 -30.38 29.48
C PHE A 42 -21.37 -30.59 29.06
N PRO A 43 -21.03 -30.55 27.77
CA PRO A 43 -19.66 -30.74 27.29
C PRO A 43 -18.69 -29.65 27.75
N SER A 44 -17.46 -30.04 28.02
CA SER A 44 -16.34 -29.11 28.27
C SER A 44 -15.58 -28.81 26.96
N THR A 45 -14.79 -27.73 26.89
CA THR A 45 -14.01 -27.42 25.67
C THR A 45 -12.84 -28.39 25.45
N GLN A 46 -12.50 -28.68 24.19
CA GLN A 46 -11.18 -29.22 23.85
C GLN A 46 -10.15 -28.08 23.69
N GLN A 47 -8.86 -28.40 23.80
CA GLN A 47 -7.80 -27.42 23.56
C GLN A 47 -7.91 -26.86 22.13
N GLY A 48 -7.78 -25.54 21.98
CA GLY A 48 -7.94 -24.86 20.69
C GLY A 48 -9.37 -24.53 20.31
N TYR A 49 -10.35 -24.84 21.17
CA TYR A 49 -11.75 -24.43 21.01
C TYR A 49 -12.19 -23.48 22.12
N PHE A 50 -13.02 -22.52 21.74
CA PHE A 50 -13.59 -21.50 22.62
C PHE A 50 -15.11 -21.68 22.71
N LEU A 51 -15.64 -21.70 23.93
CA LEU A 51 -17.07 -21.80 24.19
C LEU A 51 -17.66 -20.39 24.43
N ALA A 52 -18.66 -20.01 23.65
CA ALA A 52 -19.43 -18.79 23.84
C ALA A 52 -20.89 -18.97 23.40
N ASP A 53 -21.73 -18.00 23.72
CA ASP A 53 -23.11 -17.98 23.25
C ASP A 53 -23.18 -18.07 21.72
N ALA A 54 -24.16 -18.78 21.20
CA ALA A 54 -24.39 -18.80 19.77
C ALA A 54 -24.98 -17.45 19.32
N PRO A 55 -24.54 -16.88 18.19
CA PRO A 55 -25.08 -15.62 17.72
C PRO A 55 -26.57 -15.81 17.40
N PRO A 56 -27.45 -14.86 17.80
CA PRO A 56 -28.89 -15.03 17.63
C PRO A 56 -29.29 -15.20 16.16
N THR A 57 -28.55 -14.57 15.25
CA THR A 57 -28.64 -14.72 13.79
C THR A 57 -28.36 -16.14 13.32
N THR A 58 -27.34 -16.78 13.88
CA THR A 58 -26.93 -18.15 13.55
C THR A 58 -27.92 -19.16 14.10
N VAL A 59 -28.38 -18.97 15.35
CA VAL A 59 -29.43 -19.80 15.95
C VAL A 59 -30.72 -19.73 15.12
N GLN A 60 -31.17 -18.54 14.74
CA GLN A 60 -32.37 -18.40 13.90
C GLN A 60 -32.23 -19.11 12.55
N LYS A 61 -31.07 -18.99 11.89
CA LYS A 61 -30.82 -19.63 10.59
C LYS A 61 -30.71 -21.15 10.69
N LEU A 62 -30.06 -21.67 11.72
CA LEU A 62 -29.84 -23.11 11.90
C LEU A 62 -31.06 -23.82 12.49
N CYS A 63 -31.80 -23.15 13.37
CA CYS A 63 -32.77 -23.80 14.25
C CYS A 63 -34.22 -23.42 13.97
N ASP A 64 -34.52 -22.18 13.52
CA ASP A 64 -35.89 -21.66 13.54
C ASP A 64 -36.48 -21.32 12.16
N ILE A 65 -35.68 -20.76 11.25
CA ILE A 65 -36.17 -20.24 9.97
C ILE A 65 -36.06 -21.31 8.88
N ALA A 66 -37.20 -21.91 8.50
CA ALA A 66 -37.28 -22.97 7.49
C ALA A 66 -36.66 -22.62 6.13
N GLN A 67 -36.59 -21.33 5.76
CA GLN A 67 -36.04 -20.88 4.48
C GLN A 67 -34.55 -21.23 4.30
N TYR A 68 -33.80 -21.32 5.40
CA TYR A 68 -32.36 -21.61 5.36
C TYR A 68 -32.04 -23.11 5.45
N PHE A 69 -33.06 -23.96 5.55
CA PHE A 69 -32.87 -25.38 5.81
C PHE A 69 -32.63 -26.13 4.50
N PRO A 70 -31.81 -27.19 4.50
CA PRO A 70 -31.65 -28.07 3.34
C PRO A 70 -33.00 -28.66 2.92
N SER A 71 -33.24 -28.80 1.62
CA SER A 71 -34.46 -29.44 1.11
C SER A 71 -34.51 -30.90 1.56
N GLY A 72 -35.59 -31.30 2.24
CA GLY A 72 -35.75 -32.63 2.83
C GLY A 72 -35.44 -32.72 4.33
N ASP A 73 -35.16 -31.59 5.00
CA ASP A 73 -34.99 -31.56 6.47
C ASP A 73 -36.27 -32.05 7.18
N PRO A 74 -36.17 -33.05 8.08
CA PRO A 74 -37.32 -33.62 8.78
C PRO A 74 -37.97 -32.65 9.80
N CYS A 75 -37.27 -31.58 10.18
CA CYS A 75 -37.74 -30.57 11.14
C CYS A 75 -37.84 -29.18 10.50
N PRO A 76 -38.81 -28.89 9.59
CA PRO A 76 -38.91 -27.57 8.98
C PRO A 76 -39.44 -26.50 9.94
N GLY A 77 -38.59 -25.51 10.24
CA GLY A 77 -38.96 -24.24 10.89
C GLY A 77 -39.39 -24.33 12.36
N GLY A 78 -39.78 -23.18 12.94
CA GLY A 78 -40.47 -23.07 14.24
C GLY A 78 -40.04 -21.86 15.08
N THR A 79 -40.43 -21.85 16.35
CA THR A 79 -40.09 -20.79 17.33
C THR A 79 -39.07 -21.28 18.35
N ASP A 80 -38.45 -20.34 19.08
CA ASP A 80 -37.47 -20.62 20.16
C ASP A 80 -38.06 -21.50 21.27
N ALA A 81 -39.30 -21.24 21.67
CA ALA A 81 -40.00 -22.01 22.70
C ALA A 81 -40.28 -23.45 22.27
N ASP A 82 -40.61 -23.65 20.98
CA ASP A 82 -40.96 -24.98 20.44
C ASP A 82 -39.73 -25.78 19.97
N ARG A 83 -38.52 -25.19 20.06
CA ARG A 83 -37.30 -25.74 19.42
C ARG A 83 -36.94 -27.12 19.96
N LEU A 84 -36.85 -27.26 21.27
CA LEU A 84 -36.46 -28.51 21.94
C LEU A 84 -37.49 -29.62 21.68
N ASP A 85 -38.78 -29.32 21.84
CA ASP A 85 -39.85 -30.31 21.62
C ASP A 85 -40.03 -30.69 20.15
N ARG A 86 -39.71 -29.77 19.23
CA ARG A 86 -39.66 -30.07 17.80
C ARG A 86 -38.50 -31.01 17.48
N MET A 87 -37.29 -30.73 17.97
CA MET A 87 -36.12 -31.59 17.74
C MET A 87 -36.35 -33.01 18.25
N ARG A 88 -36.96 -33.16 19.44
CA ARG A 88 -37.31 -34.47 20.01
C ARG A 88 -38.24 -35.28 19.10
N ARG A 89 -39.21 -34.62 18.46
CA ARG A 89 -40.14 -35.28 17.54
C ARG A 89 -39.46 -35.81 16.28
N CYS A 90 -38.50 -35.08 15.71
CA CYS A 90 -37.83 -35.51 14.48
C CYS A 90 -36.64 -36.45 14.71
N MET A 91 -36.17 -36.63 15.95
CA MET A 91 -35.01 -37.46 16.25
C MET A 91 -35.19 -38.93 15.82
N ASN A 92 -36.43 -39.41 15.77
CA ASN A 92 -36.77 -40.77 15.33
C ASN A 92 -36.78 -40.93 13.80
N ASP A 93 -36.66 -39.86 13.03
CA ASP A 93 -36.61 -39.94 11.56
C ASP A 93 -35.24 -40.44 11.08
N THR A 94 -35.24 -41.38 10.13
CA THR A 94 -34.04 -41.92 9.48
C THR A 94 -33.17 -40.85 8.80
N ASN A 95 -33.75 -39.74 8.34
CA ASN A 95 -33.03 -38.67 7.65
C ASN A 95 -32.45 -37.62 8.61
N PHE A 96 -32.74 -37.71 9.91
CA PHE A 96 -32.33 -36.70 10.89
C PHE A 96 -30.81 -36.52 10.95
N LYS A 97 -30.05 -37.62 11.06
CA LYS A 97 -28.58 -37.59 11.15
C LYS A 97 -27.87 -37.04 9.90
N LEU A 98 -28.55 -37.03 8.75
CA LEU A 98 -27.99 -36.49 7.50
C LEU A 98 -28.05 -34.96 7.45
N HIS A 99 -29.08 -34.36 8.06
CA HIS A 99 -29.33 -32.92 8.01
C HIS A 99 -28.98 -32.18 9.31
N TRP A 100 -28.90 -32.90 10.43
CA TRP A 100 -28.56 -32.37 11.75
C TRP A 100 -27.23 -32.94 12.22
N ASP A 101 -26.17 -32.16 12.02
CA ASP A 101 -24.83 -32.43 12.54
C ASP A 101 -24.75 -32.22 14.06
N GLU A 102 -23.73 -32.81 14.71
CA GLU A 102 -23.58 -32.73 16.17
C GLU A 102 -23.50 -31.27 16.66
N ASN A 103 -22.85 -30.39 15.90
CA ASN A 103 -22.71 -28.97 16.28
C ASN A 103 -24.04 -28.22 16.17
N ARG A 104 -24.84 -28.49 15.13
CA ARG A 104 -26.19 -27.91 15.00
C ARG A 104 -27.10 -28.37 16.13
N ILE A 105 -27.07 -29.66 16.48
CA ILE A 105 -27.86 -30.20 17.60
C ILE A 105 -27.47 -29.49 18.91
N PHE A 106 -26.17 -29.41 19.20
CA PHE A 106 -25.66 -28.72 20.38
C PHE A 106 -26.05 -27.23 20.40
N THR A 107 -25.90 -26.54 19.28
CA THR A 107 -26.21 -25.10 19.16
C THR A 107 -27.69 -24.83 19.40
N CYS A 108 -28.57 -25.64 18.81
CA CYS A 108 -30.01 -25.47 18.93
C CYS A 108 -30.57 -25.84 20.31
N SER A 109 -29.95 -26.81 20.99
CA SER A 109 -30.40 -27.27 22.31
C SER A 109 -29.83 -26.43 23.45
N SER A 110 -28.55 -26.09 23.39
CA SER A 110 -27.86 -25.37 24.47
C SER A 110 -27.88 -23.85 24.32
N GLY A 111 -28.00 -23.33 23.10
CA GLY A 111 -27.79 -21.91 22.79
C GLY A 111 -26.32 -21.48 22.80
N PHE A 112 -25.36 -22.41 22.94
CA PHE A 112 -23.92 -22.17 22.89
C PHE A 112 -23.31 -22.75 21.62
N MET A 113 -22.13 -22.26 21.24
CA MET A 113 -21.38 -22.75 20.09
C MET A 113 -19.89 -22.88 20.43
N PHE A 114 -19.26 -23.93 19.93
CA PHE A 114 -17.80 -24.09 19.96
C PHE A 114 -17.18 -23.41 18.75
N TYR A 115 -16.23 -22.52 19.00
CA TYR A 115 -15.49 -21.80 17.98
C TYR A 115 -14.05 -22.29 17.93
N SER A 116 -13.50 -22.51 16.74
CA SER A 116 -12.07 -22.81 16.57
C SER A 116 -11.23 -21.56 16.80
N CYS A 117 -10.19 -21.66 17.62
CA CYS A 117 -9.30 -20.54 17.88
C CYS A 117 -8.27 -20.36 16.77
N PRO A 118 -7.86 -19.12 16.44
CA PRO A 118 -6.81 -18.87 15.46
C PRO A 118 -5.48 -19.53 15.83
N VAL A 119 -5.20 -19.61 17.13
CA VAL A 119 -4.03 -20.27 17.71
C VAL A 119 -4.53 -21.33 18.67
N THR A 120 -4.16 -22.59 18.43
CA THR A 120 -4.62 -23.73 19.24
C THR A 120 -4.17 -23.63 20.69
N GLU A 121 -3.00 -23.03 20.94
CA GLU A 121 -2.43 -22.85 22.28
C GLU A 121 -3.07 -21.70 23.08
N ALA A 122 -3.79 -20.80 22.42
CA ALA A 122 -4.40 -19.63 23.07
C ALA A 122 -5.64 -19.99 23.89
N CYS A 123 -6.38 -21.01 23.45
CA CYS A 123 -7.62 -21.46 24.08
C CYS A 123 -7.41 -22.68 24.97
N LYS A 124 -7.72 -22.53 26.26
CA LYS A 124 -7.67 -23.60 27.25
C LYS A 124 -8.75 -24.65 26.98
N GLY A 125 -8.37 -25.91 27.15
CA GLY A 125 -9.33 -27.02 27.20
C GLY A 125 -9.93 -27.18 28.60
N SER A 126 -10.95 -28.04 28.69
CA SER A 126 -11.68 -28.42 29.91
C SER A 126 -12.45 -27.28 30.59
N ILE A 127 -12.83 -26.24 29.85
CA ILE A 127 -13.67 -25.15 30.38
C ILE A 127 -15.12 -25.62 30.40
N SER A 128 -15.78 -25.48 31.55
CA SER A 128 -17.21 -25.83 31.71
C SER A 128 -18.12 -24.58 31.59
N LYS A 129 -19.41 -24.79 31.34
CA LYS A 129 -20.42 -23.71 31.29
C LYS A 129 -20.38 -22.78 32.52
N SER A 130 -20.15 -23.34 33.70
CA SER A 130 -20.11 -22.57 34.96
C SER A 130 -19.00 -21.53 34.98
N GLU A 131 -17.87 -21.83 34.36
CA GLU A 131 -16.70 -20.95 34.34
C GLU A 131 -16.89 -19.79 33.36
N VAL A 132 -17.59 -20.04 32.23
CA VAL A 132 -17.98 -19.03 31.24
C VAL A 132 -18.97 -18.02 31.83
N THR A 133 -19.92 -18.45 32.66
CA THR A 133 -20.92 -17.55 33.27
C THR A 133 -20.39 -16.75 34.47
N THR A 134 -19.35 -17.26 35.15
CA THR A 134 -18.86 -16.68 36.41
C THR A 134 -17.78 -15.61 36.18
N HIS A 135 -16.96 -15.78 35.15
CA HIS A 135 -16.01 -14.75 34.73
C HIS A 135 -16.68 -13.85 33.68
N LEU A 136 -16.90 -12.57 34.01
CA LEU A 136 -17.26 -11.50 33.05
C LEU A 136 -16.13 -11.20 32.03
N GLY A 137 -15.30 -12.19 31.70
CA GLY A 137 -14.13 -12.10 30.85
C GLY A 137 -13.84 -13.44 30.17
N HIS A 138 -13.12 -13.38 29.05
CA HIS A 138 -12.77 -14.54 28.24
C HIS A 138 -11.73 -15.42 28.98
N VAL A 139 -12.02 -16.72 29.11
CA VAL A 139 -11.11 -17.69 29.75
C VAL A 139 -10.03 -18.10 28.74
N CYS A 140 -8.89 -17.40 28.79
CA CYS A 140 -7.77 -17.60 27.87
C CYS A 140 -6.51 -18.15 28.57
N GLN A 141 -5.55 -18.62 27.77
CA GLN A 141 -4.19 -18.89 28.21
C GLN A 141 -3.47 -17.60 28.58
N GLU A 142 -2.49 -17.66 29.49
CA GLU A 142 -1.70 -16.49 29.91
C GLU A 142 -1.08 -15.77 28.71
N GLY A 143 -1.19 -14.44 28.69
CA GLY A 143 -0.71 -13.61 27.59
C GLY A 143 -1.67 -13.44 26.42
N TYR A 144 -2.83 -14.12 26.44
CA TYR A 144 -3.89 -13.96 25.45
C TYR A 144 -5.13 -13.32 26.08
N THR A 145 -5.80 -12.48 25.29
CA THR A 145 -7.01 -11.75 25.66
C THR A 145 -7.98 -11.69 24.47
N SER A 146 -9.14 -11.04 24.65
CA SER A 146 -10.23 -10.86 23.68
C SER A 146 -11.02 -12.15 23.32
N PRO A 147 -12.18 -12.05 22.66
CA PRO A 147 -12.93 -13.21 22.17
C PRO A 147 -12.06 -14.11 21.27
N LEU A 148 -12.22 -15.42 21.40
CA LEU A 148 -11.37 -16.43 20.73
C LEU A 148 -9.89 -16.37 21.12
N CYS A 149 -9.52 -15.62 22.15
CA CYS A 149 -8.14 -15.43 22.60
C CYS A 149 -7.21 -14.97 21.45
N GLY A 150 -7.75 -14.14 20.54
CA GLY A 150 -7.08 -13.78 19.27
C GLY A 150 -6.11 -12.59 19.36
N SER A 151 -6.08 -11.90 20.50
CA SER A 151 -5.23 -10.73 20.75
C SER A 151 -4.34 -10.97 21.96
N CYS A 152 -3.19 -10.30 22.01
CA CYS A 152 -2.24 -10.43 23.11
C CYS A 152 -2.58 -9.48 24.26
N GLU A 153 -2.33 -9.91 25.49
CA GLU A 153 -2.44 -9.08 26.68
C GLU A 153 -1.31 -8.02 26.73
N ALA A 154 -1.52 -6.96 27.53
CA ALA A 154 -0.50 -5.93 27.73
C ALA A 154 0.81 -6.54 28.27
N GLY A 155 1.93 -6.23 27.62
CA GLY A 155 3.24 -6.82 27.95
C GLY A 155 3.58 -8.07 27.15
N TYR A 156 2.71 -8.50 26.24
CA TYR A 156 2.96 -9.54 25.25
C TYR A 156 2.92 -8.95 23.84
N GLN A 157 3.66 -9.56 22.92
CA GLN A 157 3.70 -9.19 21.50
C GLN A 157 3.20 -10.32 20.62
N LYS A 158 2.49 -9.95 19.55
CA LYS A 158 1.98 -10.90 18.57
C LYS A 158 3.05 -11.20 17.52
N MET A 159 3.34 -12.48 17.31
CA MET A 159 4.18 -12.94 16.20
C MET A 159 3.39 -13.10 14.89
N ASP A 160 4.11 -13.23 13.78
CA ASP A 160 3.54 -13.51 12.44
C ASP A 160 2.75 -14.84 12.37
N ASP A 161 2.93 -15.72 13.35
CA ASP A 161 2.21 -17.00 13.49
C ASP A 161 0.99 -16.90 14.43
N GLY A 162 0.70 -15.70 14.93
CA GLY A 162 -0.43 -15.40 15.82
C GLY A 162 -0.16 -15.63 17.30
N THR A 163 0.97 -16.24 17.66
CA THR A 163 1.35 -16.54 19.05
C THR A 163 1.77 -15.28 19.81
N CYS A 164 1.49 -15.26 21.12
CA CYS A 164 1.84 -14.17 22.02
C CYS A 164 3.08 -14.52 22.85
N ILE A 165 4.14 -13.72 22.76
CA ILE A 165 5.39 -13.89 23.53
C ILE A 165 5.58 -12.69 24.48
N PRO A 166 6.06 -12.89 25.71
CA PRO A 166 6.32 -11.78 26.63
C PRO A 166 7.38 -10.80 26.09
N CYS A 167 7.19 -9.52 26.39
CA CYS A 167 8.12 -8.45 26.04
C CYS A 167 9.34 -8.46 26.98
N ASP A 168 10.46 -9.01 26.51
CA ASP A 168 11.73 -9.03 27.24
C ASP A 168 12.67 -7.87 26.85
N ASP A 169 13.61 -7.49 27.71
CA ASP A 169 14.54 -6.37 27.48
C ASP A 169 15.46 -6.59 26.26
N VAL A 170 15.74 -7.85 25.90
CA VAL A 170 16.45 -8.21 24.66
C VAL A 170 15.63 -7.79 23.43
N SER A 171 14.31 -8.03 23.45
CA SER A 171 13.41 -7.62 22.36
C SER A 171 13.31 -6.10 22.21
N ARG A 172 13.37 -5.39 23.35
CA ARG A 172 13.39 -3.91 23.39
C ARG A 172 14.68 -3.33 22.79
N SER A 173 15.82 -4.01 22.93
CA SER A 173 17.07 -3.58 22.28
C SER A 173 17.07 -3.86 20.77
N ALA A 174 16.43 -4.95 20.33
CA ALA A 174 16.28 -5.29 18.93
C ALA A 174 15.37 -4.29 18.18
N PHE A 175 14.36 -3.73 18.85
CA PHE A 175 13.48 -2.69 18.33
C PHE A 175 14.25 -1.48 17.77
N TYR A 176 15.27 -0.98 18.48
CA TYR A 176 16.08 0.14 17.97
C TYR A 176 16.81 -0.22 16.67
N GLY A 177 17.29 -1.47 16.54
CA GLY A 177 17.85 -1.96 15.28
C GLY A 177 16.81 -2.02 14.16
N TYR A 178 15.62 -2.55 14.45
CA TYR A 178 14.55 -2.69 13.47
C TYR A 178 13.88 -1.39 13.05
N VAL A 179 13.89 -0.34 13.87
CA VAL A 179 13.32 0.97 13.55
C VAL A 179 14.36 1.89 12.89
N THR A 180 15.63 1.84 13.31
CA THR A 180 16.67 2.70 12.72
C THR A 180 16.98 2.35 11.27
N ILE A 181 16.98 1.06 10.91
CA ILE A 181 17.23 0.59 9.54
C ILE A 181 16.21 1.15 8.53
N PRO A 182 14.88 1.03 8.70
CA PRO A 182 13.91 1.57 7.77
C PRO A 182 13.94 3.10 7.73
N ILE A 183 14.16 3.79 8.86
CA ILE A 183 14.32 5.25 8.86
C ILE A 183 15.54 5.66 8.03
N LEU A 184 16.69 4.99 8.21
CA LEU A 184 17.89 5.23 7.39
C LEU A 184 17.62 4.93 5.91
N MET A 185 16.92 3.85 5.59
CA MET A 185 16.55 3.51 4.22
C MET A 185 15.62 4.57 3.60
N VAL A 186 14.67 5.10 4.36
CA VAL A 186 13.81 6.21 3.92
C VAL A 186 14.63 7.48 3.70
N VAL A 187 15.53 7.84 4.62
CA VAL A 187 16.40 9.01 4.47
C VAL A 187 17.31 8.88 3.26
N VAL A 188 17.95 7.72 3.06
CA VAL A 188 18.77 7.41 1.88
C VAL A 188 17.91 7.45 0.61
N GLY A 189 16.68 6.91 0.66
CA GLY A 189 15.72 6.95 -0.44
C GLY A 189 15.33 8.38 -0.81
N LEU A 190 14.98 9.22 0.17
CA LEU A 190 14.67 10.63 -0.03
C LEU A 190 15.88 11.40 -0.58
N TYR A 191 17.08 11.12 -0.09
CA TYR A 191 18.31 11.70 -0.61
C TYR A 191 18.57 11.27 -2.06
N ALA A 192 18.40 9.99 -2.38
CA ALA A 192 18.52 9.47 -3.73
C ALA A 192 17.47 10.09 -4.68
N ILE A 193 16.23 10.25 -4.22
CA ILE A 193 15.17 10.95 -4.96
C ILE A 193 15.54 12.42 -5.18
N ALA A 194 16.07 13.10 -4.17
CA ALA A 194 16.53 14.48 -4.28
C ALA A 194 17.65 14.61 -5.32
N LEU A 195 18.65 13.72 -5.31
CA LEU A 195 19.71 13.66 -6.32
C LEU A 195 19.16 13.31 -7.71
N TYR A 196 18.21 12.38 -7.79
CA TYR A 196 17.57 12.00 -9.05
C TYR A 196 16.81 13.17 -9.68
N LEU A 197 16.15 13.99 -8.86
CA LEU A 197 15.44 15.19 -9.27
C LEU A 197 16.42 16.33 -9.63
N HIS A 198 17.46 16.56 -8.83
CA HIS A 198 18.51 17.54 -9.09
C HIS A 198 19.59 17.04 -10.06
N LYS A 199 19.30 17.08 -11.37
CA LYS A 199 20.39 16.97 -12.37
C LYS A 199 21.14 18.31 -12.46
N ASP A 200 22.45 18.30 -12.19
CA ASP A 200 23.35 19.48 -12.28
C ASP A 200 23.49 20.09 -13.68
N THR A 201 22.85 19.51 -14.70
CA THR A 201 22.86 19.99 -16.09
C THR A 201 22.40 21.44 -16.23
N ASP A 202 21.55 21.90 -15.31
CA ASP A 202 21.04 23.27 -15.34
C ASP A 202 22.10 24.32 -14.99
N LYS A 203 23.03 24.02 -14.09
CA LYS A 203 24.03 25.01 -13.63
C LYS A 203 24.90 25.49 -14.78
N MET A 204 25.34 24.56 -15.63
CA MET A 204 26.16 24.86 -16.81
C MET A 204 25.38 25.66 -17.86
N LEU A 205 24.11 25.33 -18.09
CA LEU A 205 23.26 26.05 -19.04
C LEU A 205 23.01 27.50 -18.58
N MET A 206 22.80 27.72 -17.28
CA MET A 206 22.63 29.06 -16.71
C MET A 206 23.93 29.87 -16.80
N ALA A 207 25.09 29.26 -16.60
CA ALA A 207 26.39 29.93 -16.76
C ALA A 207 26.64 30.37 -18.21
N GLN A 208 26.30 29.51 -19.18
CA GLN A 208 26.39 29.85 -20.60
C GLN A 208 25.46 31.02 -20.95
N ALA A 209 24.22 31.01 -20.45
CA ALA A 209 23.27 32.09 -20.69
C ALA A 209 23.75 33.43 -20.10
N ARG A 210 24.37 33.42 -18.90
CA ARG A 210 24.96 34.63 -18.29
C ARG A 210 26.14 35.19 -19.08
N ALA A 211 27.03 34.32 -19.57
CA ALA A 211 28.14 34.75 -20.42
C ALA A 211 27.62 35.43 -21.70
N ALA A 212 26.57 34.88 -22.31
CA ALA A 212 25.93 35.46 -23.50
C ALA A 212 25.30 36.83 -23.24
N THR A 213 24.66 37.04 -22.07
CA THR A 213 24.10 38.35 -21.69
C THR A 213 25.18 39.39 -21.40
N GLU A 214 26.31 38.98 -20.82
CA GLU A 214 27.44 39.88 -20.54
C GLU A 214 28.37 40.09 -21.74
N HIS A 215 28.03 39.52 -22.90
CA HIS A 215 28.88 39.50 -24.11
C HIS A 215 30.30 38.94 -23.89
N LYS A 216 30.47 38.03 -22.93
CA LYS A 216 31.74 37.36 -22.63
C LYS A 216 31.81 36.01 -23.34
N THR A 217 33.02 35.59 -23.72
CA THR A 217 33.25 34.24 -24.23
C THR A 217 33.05 33.22 -23.11
N PHE A 218 32.21 32.22 -23.36
CA PHE A 218 31.95 31.17 -22.38
C PHE A 218 33.11 30.16 -22.37
N VAL A 219 33.85 30.13 -21.27
CA VAL A 219 34.84 29.07 -21.01
C VAL A 219 34.16 28.00 -20.16
N PRO A 220 34.00 26.74 -20.66
CA PRO A 220 33.42 25.68 -19.85
C PRO A 220 34.33 25.38 -18.66
N PRO A 221 33.79 25.11 -17.46
CA PRO A 221 34.62 24.71 -16.34
C PRO A 221 35.38 23.43 -16.71
N LEU A 222 36.71 23.47 -16.60
CA LEU A 222 37.57 22.33 -16.83
C LEU A 222 37.10 21.22 -15.87
N SER A 223 36.68 20.07 -16.41
CA SER A 223 36.17 18.94 -15.63
C SER A 223 37.29 18.32 -14.78
N THR A 224 37.67 18.96 -13.68
CA THR A 224 38.75 18.55 -12.77
C THR A 224 38.25 17.66 -11.63
N SER A 225 37.40 16.67 -11.92
CA SER A 225 37.13 15.64 -10.92
C SER A 225 38.24 14.58 -10.99
N LYS A 226 39.16 14.58 -10.01
CA LYS A 226 40.15 13.49 -9.78
C LYS A 226 39.51 12.08 -9.65
N LEU A 227 38.18 12.02 -9.48
CA LEU A 227 37.37 10.80 -9.43
C LEU A 227 37.15 10.12 -10.80
N LYS A 228 37.15 10.88 -11.90
CA LYS A 228 36.96 10.34 -13.27
C LYS A 228 38.04 9.34 -13.72
N PRO A 229 39.35 9.55 -13.47
CA PRO A 229 40.36 8.54 -13.82
C PRO A 229 40.27 7.27 -12.95
N ALA A 230 39.86 7.37 -11.69
CA ALA A 230 39.65 6.22 -10.80
C ALA A 230 38.44 5.37 -11.25
N ILE A 231 37.30 6.02 -11.52
CA ILE A 231 36.10 5.37 -12.09
C ILE A 231 36.42 4.75 -13.46
N ARG A 232 37.20 5.42 -14.32
CA ARG A 232 37.65 4.85 -15.61
C ARG A 232 38.55 3.62 -15.46
N ARG A 233 39.35 3.50 -14.39
CA ARG A 233 40.13 2.27 -14.13
C ARG A 233 39.21 1.12 -13.75
N VAL A 234 38.29 1.35 -12.81
CA VAL A 234 37.30 0.34 -12.38
C VAL A 234 36.40 -0.07 -13.53
N GLU A 235 35.88 0.89 -14.30
CA GLU A 235 35.05 0.66 -15.48
C GLU A 235 35.81 -0.13 -16.56
N LYS A 236 37.11 0.13 -16.79
CA LYS A 236 37.91 -0.69 -17.71
C LYS A 236 38.11 -2.12 -17.21
N THR A 237 38.25 -2.34 -15.91
CA THR A 237 38.39 -3.69 -15.33
C THR A 237 37.08 -4.47 -15.43
N VAL A 238 35.96 -3.84 -15.03
CA VAL A 238 34.61 -4.40 -15.14
C VAL A 238 34.22 -4.62 -16.61
N HIS A 239 34.56 -3.71 -17.51
CA HIS A 239 34.28 -3.88 -18.93
C HIS A 239 35.13 -5.00 -19.55
N ARG A 240 36.36 -5.26 -19.08
CA ARG A 240 37.17 -6.41 -19.54
C ARG A 240 36.59 -7.74 -19.04
N THR A 241 36.16 -7.83 -17.79
CA THR A 241 35.53 -9.05 -17.26
C THR A 241 34.17 -9.29 -17.89
N TRP A 242 33.36 -8.24 -18.07
CA TRP A 242 32.06 -8.33 -18.72
C TRP A 242 32.18 -8.67 -20.21
N LYS A 243 33.20 -8.17 -20.92
CA LYS A 243 33.47 -8.50 -22.33
C LYS A 243 33.99 -9.92 -22.51
N ARG A 244 34.69 -10.50 -21.52
CA ARG A 244 35.01 -11.94 -21.51
C ARG A 244 33.75 -12.80 -21.34
N LEU A 245 32.81 -12.35 -20.51
CA LEU A 245 31.54 -13.06 -20.26
C LEU A 245 30.51 -12.88 -21.40
N THR A 246 30.55 -11.76 -22.13
CA THR A 246 29.59 -11.42 -23.20
C THR A 246 30.12 -11.66 -24.61
N ALA A 247 31.38 -12.06 -24.78
CA ALA A 247 31.96 -12.39 -26.10
C ALA A 247 31.25 -13.55 -26.83
N PHE A 248 30.47 -14.36 -26.11
CA PHE A 248 29.64 -15.42 -26.71
C PHE A 248 28.29 -14.94 -27.25
N VAL A 249 27.83 -13.72 -26.93
CA VAL A 249 26.49 -13.26 -27.28
C VAL A 249 26.51 -11.85 -27.89
N LYS A 250 26.51 -11.83 -29.23
CA LYS A 250 26.11 -10.76 -30.16
C LYS A 250 27.08 -9.62 -30.52
N ALA A 251 27.01 -9.36 -31.83
CA ALA A 251 27.75 -8.43 -32.64
C ALA A 251 27.60 -6.95 -32.24
N ARG A 252 28.64 -6.18 -32.55
CA ARG A 252 28.79 -4.75 -32.23
C ARG A 252 27.69 -3.89 -32.89
N PRO A 253 27.00 -2.99 -32.16
CA PRO A 253 26.28 -1.91 -32.82
C PRO A 253 27.26 -0.84 -33.31
N PHE A 254 27.04 -0.38 -34.54
CA PHE A 254 27.79 0.70 -35.19
C PHE A 254 27.64 2.01 -34.41
N LYS A 255 28.73 2.56 -33.87
CA LYS A 255 28.74 3.91 -33.31
C LYS A 255 28.66 4.93 -34.45
N LYS A 256 27.47 5.47 -34.73
CA LYS A 256 27.32 6.62 -35.64
C LYS A 256 28.10 7.81 -35.07
N LYS A 257 29.05 8.36 -35.84
CA LYS A 257 29.69 9.66 -35.55
C LYS A 257 28.60 10.73 -35.59
N VAL A 258 28.32 11.34 -34.45
CA VAL A 258 27.37 12.46 -34.33
C VAL A 258 28.06 13.71 -34.87
N SER A 259 27.49 14.33 -35.91
CA SER A 259 28.01 15.57 -36.51
C SER A 259 27.96 16.71 -35.50
N LYS A 260 28.92 17.65 -35.63
CA LYS A 260 28.90 18.90 -34.85
C LYS A 260 27.67 19.69 -35.29
N ASN A 261 26.84 20.13 -34.33
CA ASN A 261 25.75 21.07 -34.62
C ASN A 261 26.33 22.34 -35.25
N LEU A 262 25.61 22.96 -36.20
CA LEU A 262 25.96 24.22 -36.89
C LEU A 262 26.31 25.39 -35.93
N PHE A 263 26.01 25.24 -34.64
CA PHE A 263 26.20 26.23 -33.58
C PHE A 263 27.16 25.80 -32.46
N GLY A 264 28.00 24.78 -32.68
CA GLY A 264 29.16 24.49 -31.80
C GLY A 264 28.86 23.92 -30.40
N ILE A 265 27.62 23.58 -30.05
CA ILE A 265 27.29 23.02 -28.73
C ILE A 265 27.44 21.48 -28.74
N GLN A 266 28.43 20.95 -28.03
CA GLN A 266 28.60 19.52 -27.81
C GLN A 266 27.48 18.95 -26.93
N ARG A 267 26.74 17.94 -27.40
CA ARG A 267 25.86 17.14 -26.54
C ARG A 267 26.72 16.19 -25.71
N MET A 268 26.65 16.28 -24.38
CA MET A 268 27.29 15.30 -23.50
C MET A 268 26.41 14.03 -23.45
N ALA A 269 27.03 12.88 -23.73
CA ALA A 269 26.39 11.58 -23.56
C ALA A 269 26.32 11.23 -22.06
N LEU A 270 25.12 11.02 -21.53
CA LEU A 270 24.95 10.42 -20.20
C LEU A 270 25.27 8.92 -20.27
N PRO A 271 25.94 8.33 -19.28
CA PRO A 271 26.08 6.88 -19.20
C PRO A 271 24.71 6.26 -18.88
N THR A 272 24.26 5.33 -19.72
CA THR A 272 23.05 4.53 -19.49
C THR A 272 23.44 3.26 -18.75
N VAL A 273 23.27 3.23 -17.44
CA VAL A 273 23.21 1.97 -16.69
C VAL A 273 21.77 1.47 -16.85
N GLY A 274 21.58 0.44 -17.68
CA GLY A 274 20.26 -0.08 -18.04
C GLY A 274 19.68 -0.96 -16.95
N PHE A 275 19.02 -0.36 -15.96
CA PHE A 275 18.09 -1.07 -15.10
C PHE A 275 16.75 -1.16 -15.84
N ASN A 276 16.32 -2.37 -16.22
CA ASN A 276 15.04 -2.58 -16.87
C ASN A 276 13.93 -2.53 -15.81
N ALA A 277 13.42 -1.32 -15.56
CA ALA A 277 12.39 -1.04 -14.56
C ALA A 277 11.13 -1.92 -14.71
N GLU A 278 10.82 -2.36 -15.94
CA GLU A 278 9.68 -3.25 -16.24
C GLU A 278 9.80 -4.60 -15.52
N LYS A 279 10.98 -5.24 -15.55
CA LYS A 279 11.19 -6.55 -14.92
C LYS A 279 11.15 -6.44 -13.40
N PHE A 280 11.71 -5.36 -12.85
CA PHE A 280 11.68 -5.11 -11.42
C PHE A 280 10.25 -4.85 -10.92
N LYS A 281 9.42 -4.13 -11.70
CA LYS A 281 8.01 -3.95 -11.38
C LYS A 281 7.27 -5.29 -11.27
N ILE A 282 7.51 -6.21 -12.22
CA ILE A 282 6.89 -7.55 -12.19
C ILE A 282 7.32 -8.32 -10.95
N LEU A 283 8.62 -8.34 -10.64
CA LEU A 283 9.15 -9.03 -9.47
C LEU A 283 8.59 -8.46 -8.15
N LEU A 284 8.54 -7.13 -8.03
CA LEU A 284 7.96 -6.47 -6.87
C LEU A 284 6.48 -6.82 -6.71
N SER A 285 5.71 -6.78 -7.80
CA SER A 285 4.28 -7.12 -7.78
C SER A 285 4.07 -8.58 -7.37
N PHE A 286 4.92 -9.49 -7.85
CA PHE A 286 4.90 -10.89 -7.43
C PHE A 286 5.13 -11.05 -5.92
N PHE A 287 6.16 -10.39 -5.37
CA PHE A 287 6.45 -10.44 -3.94
C PHE A 287 5.34 -9.82 -3.07
N GLN A 288 4.74 -8.72 -3.53
CA GLN A 288 3.58 -8.12 -2.87
C GLN A 288 2.40 -9.09 -2.85
N ILE A 289 2.04 -9.71 -3.97
CA ILE A 289 0.94 -10.67 -4.02
C ILE A 289 1.25 -11.89 -3.16
N PHE A 290 2.45 -12.46 -3.33
CA PHE A 290 2.86 -13.69 -2.65
C PHE A 290 2.85 -13.56 -1.12
N SER A 291 3.28 -12.42 -0.59
CA SER A 291 3.22 -12.17 0.86
C SER A 291 1.79 -11.99 1.38
N ASN A 292 0.92 -11.30 0.63
CA ASN A 292 -0.48 -11.11 1.01
C ASN A 292 -1.31 -12.42 1.01
N LEU A 293 -0.84 -13.48 0.35
CA LEU A 293 -1.54 -14.77 0.35
C LEU A 293 -1.62 -15.39 1.76
N LYS A 294 -0.60 -15.20 2.61
CA LYS A 294 -0.58 -15.74 3.98
C LYS A 294 -1.74 -15.16 4.80
N ASP A 295 -1.96 -13.85 4.72
CA ASP A 295 -2.96 -13.14 5.53
C ASP A 295 -4.38 -13.28 4.97
N THR A 296 -4.51 -13.39 3.64
CA THR A 296 -5.83 -13.42 2.97
C THR A 296 -6.47 -14.81 3.04
N TYR A 297 -5.66 -15.86 2.92
CA TYR A 297 -6.16 -17.23 2.90
C TYR A 297 -5.92 -17.91 4.25
N GLN A 298 -7.01 -18.31 4.91
CA GLN A 298 -6.96 -19.11 6.15
C GLN A 298 -6.62 -20.58 5.88
N ILE A 299 -5.53 -20.81 5.14
CA ILE A 299 -5.01 -22.14 4.83
C ILE A 299 -3.73 -22.32 5.64
N ALA A 300 -3.58 -23.48 6.28
CA ALA A 300 -2.33 -23.85 6.95
C ALA A 300 -1.22 -24.09 5.91
N TRP A 301 -0.37 -23.07 5.70
CA TRP A 301 0.75 -23.17 4.78
C TRP A 301 1.87 -24.06 5.37
N PRO A 302 2.58 -24.83 4.54
CA PRO A 302 3.79 -25.52 4.97
C PRO A 302 4.81 -24.54 5.56
N LYS A 303 5.50 -24.93 6.63
CA LYS A 303 6.41 -24.05 7.40
C LYS A 303 7.44 -23.33 6.52
N ASP A 304 8.01 -24.01 5.52
CA ASP A 304 9.00 -23.42 4.62
C ASP A 304 8.41 -22.32 3.73
N VAL A 305 7.18 -22.54 3.24
CA VAL A 305 6.46 -21.57 2.42
C VAL A 305 6.03 -20.38 3.26
N ALA A 306 5.53 -20.62 4.48
CA ALA A 306 5.18 -19.57 5.43
C ALA A 306 6.39 -18.70 5.80
N ASN A 307 7.56 -19.30 6.02
CA ASN A 307 8.81 -18.59 6.29
C ASN A 307 9.25 -17.74 5.09
N LEU A 308 9.10 -18.26 3.87
CA LEU A 308 9.40 -17.50 2.65
C LEU A 308 8.43 -16.33 2.46
N MET A 309 7.13 -16.55 2.66
CA MET A 309 6.11 -15.50 2.62
C MET A 309 6.39 -14.42 3.67
N ALA A 310 6.77 -14.81 4.90
CA ALA A 310 7.16 -13.91 5.97
C ALA A 310 8.44 -13.12 5.61
N ALA A 311 9.44 -13.76 5.00
CA ALA A 311 10.66 -13.08 4.56
C ALA A 311 10.38 -12.04 3.45
N VAL A 312 9.43 -12.34 2.55
CA VAL A 312 9.05 -11.50 1.42
C VAL A 312 8.04 -10.40 1.81
N SER A 313 7.29 -10.56 2.91
CA SER A 313 6.35 -9.56 3.44
C SER A 313 6.96 -8.18 3.65
N LYS A 314 8.29 -8.12 3.88
CA LYS A 314 9.07 -6.89 4.01
C LYS A 314 8.98 -5.98 2.79
N PHE A 315 8.69 -6.52 1.60
CA PHE A 315 8.50 -5.74 0.37
C PHE A 315 7.12 -5.07 0.26
N ASN A 316 6.17 -5.44 1.14
CA ASN A 316 4.81 -4.91 1.14
C ASN A 316 4.70 -3.55 1.87
N PHE A 317 5.81 -3.02 2.41
CA PHE A 317 5.87 -1.75 3.17
C PHE A 317 4.69 -1.58 4.13
N GLY A 318 4.44 -2.60 4.98
CA GLY A 318 3.71 -2.37 6.22
C GLY A 318 4.60 -1.53 7.13
N PHE A 319 4.49 -0.20 7.07
CA PHE A 319 5.32 0.74 7.83
C PHE A 319 5.28 0.52 9.36
N MET A 320 4.37 -0.32 9.85
CA MET A 320 4.06 -0.53 11.27
C MET A 320 4.01 -1.99 11.71
N SER A 321 4.09 -2.96 10.80
CA SER A 321 4.31 -4.36 11.18
C SER A 321 5.82 -4.61 11.41
N ILE A 322 6.44 -3.72 12.19
CA ILE A 322 7.79 -3.92 12.67
C ILE A 322 7.66 -4.86 13.86
N PRO A 323 8.31 -6.04 13.84
CA PRO A 323 8.33 -6.93 14.99
C PRO A 323 8.75 -6.15 16.24
N HIS A 324 8.08 -6.39 17.37
CA HIS A 324 8.36 -5.76 18.67
C HIS A 324 7.86 -4.31 18.85
N LEU A 325 7.09 -3.74 17.90
CA LEU A 325 6.51 -2.40 18.07
C LEU A 325 5.41 -2.36 19.15
N ASP A 326 4.65 -3.44 19.29
CA ASP A 326 3.58 -3.60 20.28
C ASP A 326 4.09 -3.50 21.74
N CYS A 327 5.37 -3.81 21.99
CA CYS A 327 5.96 -3.74 23.32
C CYS A 327 6.25 -2.30 23.81
N MET A 328 6.31 -1.32 22.91
CA MET A 328 6.59 0.07 23.29
C MET A 328 5.34 0.94 23.22
N ILE A 329 4.47 0.68 22.24
CA ILE A 329 3.24 1.45 22.04
C ILE A 329 2.12 0.48 21.70
N ALA A 330 1.09 0.45 22.55
CA ALA A 330 -0.15 -0.25 22.25
C ALA A 330 -0.91 0.53 21.16
N PHE A 331 -0.86 0.05 19.92
CA PHE A 331 -1.70 0.55 18.84
C PHE A 331 -2.84 -0.43 18.58
N ASN A 332 -4.06 0.06 18.68
CA ASN A 332 -5.22 -0.67 18.16
C ASN A 332 -5.18 -0.64 16.62
N TYR A 333 -5.93 -1.53 15.98
CA TYR A 333 -6.05 -1.58 14.52
C TYR A 333 -6.31 -0.22 13.85
N TYR A 334 -7.21 0.61 14.40
CA TYR A 334 -7.50 1.93 13.85
C TYR A 334 -6.33 2.93 13.97
N GLY A 335 -5.49 2.79 14.99
CA GLY A 335 -4.27 3.61 15.13
C GLY A 335 -3.29 3.29 14.00
N ASP A 336 -3.11 2.00 13.73
CA ASP A 336 -2.27 1.51 12.64
C ASP A 336 -2.81 1.92 11.25
N PHE A 337 -4.12 1.82 11.05
CA PHE A 337 -4.78 2.31 9.85
C PHE A 337 -4.58 3.81 9.63
N ARG A 338 -4.84 4.64 10.66
CA ARG A 338 -4.66 6.11 10.59
C ARG A 338 -3.23 6.49 10.28
N LEU A 339 -2.24 5.83 10.89
CA LEU A 339 -0.83 6.14 10.61
C LEU A 339 -0.42 5.72 9.20
N THR A 340 -0.92 4.58 8.71
CA THR A 340 -0.66 4.13 7.34
C THR A 340 -1.22 5.14 6.32
N LEU A 341 -2.45 5.61 6.53
CA LEU A 341 -3.05 6.67 5.72
C LEU A 341 -2.29 7.99 5.83
N ALA A 342 -1.90 8.40 7.04
CA ALA A 342 -1.13 9.62 7.25
C ALA A 342 0.22 9.56 6.55
N THR A 343 0.92 8.43 6.61
CA THR A 343 2.21 8.22 5.93
C THR A 343 2.05 8.30 4.42
N ALA A 344 1.02 7.66 3.86
CA ALA A 344 0.70 7.78 2.44
C ALA A 344 0.40 9.25 2.06
N ALA A 345 -0.46 9.93 2.82
CA ALA A 345 -0.83 11.33 2.58
C ALA A 345 0.38 12.27 2.63
N VAL A 346 1.25 12.13 3.64
CA VAL A 346 2.49 12.91 3.77
C VAL A 346 3.42 12.66 2.60
N SER A 347 3.55 11.41 2.14
CA SER A 347 4.43 11.06 1.03
C SER A 347 3.95 11.65 -0.31
N PHE A 348 2.64 11.64 -0.58
CA PHE A 348 2.05 12.31 -1.75
C PHE A 348 2.13 13.84 -1.64
N ALA A 349 1.91 14.40 -0.44
CA ALA A 349 2.05 15.82 -0.17
C ALA A 349 3.49 16.30 -0.39
N ALA A 350 4.48 15.54 0.08
CA ALA A 350 5.90 15.84 -0.15
C ALA A 350 6.25 15.82 -1.64
N LEU A 351 5.72 14.87 -2.41
CA LEU A 351 5.91 14.84 -3.86
C LEU A 351 5.25 16.03 -4.57
N TYR A 352 4.04 16.41 -4.13
CA TYR A 352 3.35 17.59 -4.63
C TYR A 352 4.14 18.87 -4.33
N LEU A 353 4.63 19.03 -3.09
CA LEU A 353 5.48 20.14 -2.69
C LEU A 353 6.78 20.17 -3.50
N ALA A 354 7.42 19.02 -3.74
CA ALA A 354 8.60 18.93 -4.60
C ALA A 354 8.28 19.38 -6.03
N PHE A 355 7.16 18.95 -6.60
CA PHE A 355 6.72 19.40 -7.92
C PHE A 355 6.51 20.91 -7.98
N ARG A 356 5.79 21.49 -7.00
CA ARG A 356 5.55 22.94 -6.88
C ARG A 356 6.85 23.72 -6.69
N TRP A 357 7.76 23.21 -5.87
CA TRP A 357 9.11 23.76 -5.71
C TRP A 357 9.88 23.74 -7.02
N GLY A 358 9.80 22.64 -7.78
CA GLY A 358 10.35 22.54 -9.12
C GLY A 358 9.81 23.63 -10.04
N VAL A 359 8.48 23.79 -10.13
CA VAL A 359 7.84 24.87 -10.92
C VAL A 359 8.38 26.23 -10.51
N PHE A 360 8.44 26.53 -9.21
CA PHE A 360 8.96 27.78 -8.68
C PHE A 360 10.42 28.03 -9.07
N VAL A 361 11.30 27.03 -8.85
CA VAL A 361 12.73 27.12 -9.17
C VAL A 361 12.95 27.34 -10.67
N TYR A 362 12.26 26.58 -11.52
CA TYR A 362 12.40 26.73 -12.98
C TYR A 362 11.82 28.05 -13.49
N LYS A 363 10.72 28.55 -12.90
CA LYS A 363 10.19 29.89 -13.19
C LYS A 363 11.20 30.97 -12.81
N ARG A 364 11.79 30.91 -11.61
CA ARG A 364 12.82 31.85 -11.15
C ARG A 364 14.08 31.78 -12.02
N LYS A 365 14.51 30.59 -12.46
CA LYS A 365 15.61 30.42 -13.42
C LYS A 365 15.28 31.11 -14.75
N LEU A 366 14.05 30.98 -15.25
CA LEU A 366 13.66 31.59 -16.52
C LEU A 366 13.64 33.13 -16.48
N HIS A 367 13.19 33.72 -15.36
CA HIS A 367 13.23 35.18 -15.15
C HIS A 367 14.66 35.74 -15.10
N LYS A 368 15.66 34.95 -14.66
CA LYS A 368 17.07 35.38 -14.63
C LYS A 368 17.71 35.50 -16.03
N ILE A 369 17.07 35.00 -17.08
CA ILE A 369 17.58 35.05 -18.45
C ILE A 369 16.57 35.85 -19.29
N PRO A 370 16.51 37.20 -19.20
CA PRO A 370 15.65 38.03 -20.05
C PRO A 370 16.09 37.98 -21.52
N ARG A 371 15.18 38.25 -22.48
CA ARG A 371 15.55 38.45 -23.90
C ARG A 371 15.95 39.91 -24.08
N LEU A 372 16.79 40.24 -25.05
CA LEU A 372 17.02 41.64 -25.42
C LEU A 372 15.93 42.09 -26.38
N CYS A 373 15.41 43.29 -26.20
CA CYS A 373 14.46 43.89 -27.13
C CYS A 373 15.16 44.18 -28.47
N THR A 374 14.50 43.86 -29.58
CA THR A 374 15.07 44.09 -30.92
C THR A 374 15.12 45.56 -31.33
N GLU A 375 14.41 46.45 -30.61
CA GLU A 375 14.31 47.89 -30.94
C GLU A 375 15.22 48.75 -30.06
N CYS A 376 15.19 48.56 -28.74
CA CYS A 376 15.98 49.35 -27.78
C CYS A 376 17.21 48.61 -27.22
N GLY A 377 17.37 47.30 -27.48
CA GLY A 377 18.50 46.51 -26.99
C GLY A 377 18.48 46.19 -25.49
N LEU A 378 17.51 46.70 -24.72
CA LEU A 378 17.40 46.48 -23.29
C LEU A 378 16.72 45.13 -22.96
N PRO A 379 16.99 44.54 -21.77
CA PRO A 379 16.36 43.30 -21.36
C PRO A 379 14.84 43.45 -21.22
N ASN A 380 14.11 42.51 -21.80
CA ASN A 380 12.67 42.39 -21.79
C ASN A 380 12.23 41.18 -20.94
N THR A 381 11.42 41.48 -19.94
CA THR A 381 10.81 40.54 -18.98
C THR A 381 9.30 40.44 -19.13
N GLU A 382 8.69 41.14 -20.09
CA GLU A 382 7.26 41.08 -20.36
C GLU A 382 6.83 39.68 -20.80
N ILE A 383 5.75 39.18 -20.18
CA ILE A 383 5.21 37.85 -20.42
C ILE A 383 4.12 37.96 -21.49
N SER A 384 4.19 37.13 -22.52
CA SER A 384 3.15 37.04 -23.55
C SER A 384 1.96 36.24 -23.02
N THR A 385 1.00 36.91 -22.39
CA THR A 385 -0.24 36.29 -21.89
C THR A 385 -1.25 36.02 -23.01
N GLY A 386 -1.24 36.79 -24.09
CA GLY A 386 -2.29 36.75 -25.13
C GLY A 386 -2.24 35.57 -26.10
N THR A 387 -1.07 35.17 -26.58
CA THR A 387 -0.95 34.38 -27.83
C THR A 387 -1.27 32.89 -27.68
N ARG A 388 -1.17 32.32 -26.47
CA ARG A 388 -1.50 30.89 -26.22
C ARG A 388 -2.96 30.69 -25.86
N ILE A 389 -3.54 31.62 -25.11
CA ILE A 389 -4.95 31.58 -24.73
C ILE A 389 -5.82 31.76 -25.98
N SER A 390 -5.41 32.62 -26.91
CA SER A 390 -6.09 32.78 -28.20
C SER A 390 -6.02 31.51 -29.07
N ALA A 391 -4.85 30.87 -29.17
CA ALA A 391 -4.70 29.62 -29.93
C ALA A 391 -5.52 28.46 -29.34
N MET A 392 -5.52 28.27 -28.01
CA MET A 392 -6.36 27.25 -27.37
C MET A 392 -7.85 27.54 -27.51
N ARG A 393 -8.26 28.81 -27.43
CA ARG A 393 -9.65 29.22 -27.71
C ARG A 393 -10.05 28.90 -29.14
N GLN A 394 -9.16 29.12 -30.11
CA GLN A 394 -9.40 28.75 -31.50
C GLN A 394 -9.59 27.23 -31.65
N PHE A 395 -8.70 26.41 -31.09
CA PHE A 395 -8.87 24.94 -31.11
C PHE A 395 -10.15 24.46 -30.42
N ALA A 396 -10.51 25.06 -29.28
CA ALA A 396 -11.75 24.73 -28.58
C ALA A 396 -12.99 25.07 -29.41
N MET A 397 -13.00 26.24 -30.08
CA MET A 397 -14.08 26.64 -30.99
C MET A 397 -14.15 25.72 -32.23
N GLU A 398 -13.02 25.24 -32.74
CA GLU A 398 -12.97 24.29 -33.85
C GLU A 398 -13.65 22.97 -33.50
N ILE A 399 -13.38 22.44 -32.29
CA ILE A 399 -13.96 21.18 -31.78
C ILE A 399 -15.47 21.32 -31.55
N GLU A 400 -15.92 22.48 -31.08
CA GLU A 400 -17.33 22.73 -30.79
C GLU A 400 -18.17 22.92 -32.07
N ARG A 401 -17.56 23.49 -33.12
CA ARG A 401 -18.15 23.64 -34.45
C ARG A 401 -18.40 22.30 -35.16
N ASP A 402 -17.71 21.23 -34.76
CA ASP A 402 -17.81 19.94 -35.42
C ASP A 402 -19.11 19.19 -35.03
N ARG A 403 -20.03 19.05 -36.00
CA ARG A 403 -21.40 18.51 -35.79
C ARG A 403 -21.43 16.98 -35.71
N HIS A 404 -20.39 16.31 -36.20
CA HIS A 404 -20.31 14.84 -36.34
C HIS A 404 -19.69 14.10 -35.15
N THR A 405 -19.20 14.79 -34.12
CA THR A 405 -18.54 14.14 -32.97
C THR A 405 -19.51 13.75 -31.87
N SER A 406 -19.37 12.51 -31.35
CA SER A 406 -20.22 11.97 -30.28
C SER A 406 -20.11 12.79 -28.98
N LYS A 407 -21.20 12.84 -28.20
CA LYS A 407 -21.24 13.55 -26.90
C LYS A 407 -20.09 13.14 -25.98
N LEU A 408 -19.73 11.85 -25.96
CA LEU A 408 -18.63 11.30 -25.15
C LEU A 408 -17.26 11.84 -25.60
N LYS A 409 -17.01 11.94 -26.92
CA LYS A 409 -15.79 12.58 -27.45
C LYS A 409 -15.73 14.07 -27.09
N LYS A 410 -16.86 14.79 -27.10
CA LYS A 410 -16.94 16.20 -26.68
C LYS A 410 -16.69 16.42 -25.19
N ILE A 411 -17.06 15.46 -24.35
CA ILE A 411 -16.77 15.49 -22.91
C ILE A 411 -15.28 15.19 -22.67
N LEU A 412 -14.75 14.18 -23.34
CA LEU A 412 -13.36 13.77 -23.21
C LEU A 412 -12.40 14.85 -23.75
N SER A 413 -12.76 15.53 -24.85
CA SER A 413 -12.01 16.68 -25.35
C SER A 413 -12.08 17.89 -24.40
N ARG A 414 -13.23 18.17 -23.77
CA ARG A 414 -13.35 19.20 -22.72
C ARG A 414 -12.51 18.87 -21.49
N LEU A 415 -12.48 17.60 -21.08
CA LEU A 415 -11.65 17.14 -19.97
C LEU A 415 -10.16 17.33 -20.32
N LEU A 416 -9.73 16.89 -21.51
CA LEU A 416 -8.36 17.09 -22.01
C LEU A 416 -7.99 18.57 -22.10
N LEU A 417 -8.88 19.43 -22.62
CA LEU A 417 -8.69 20.87 -22.68
C LEU A 417 -8.61 21.51 -21.29
N SER A 418 -9.36 21.02 -20.30
CA SER A 418 -9.27 21.52 -18.92
C SER A 418 -7.94 21.16 -18.27
N ILE A 419 -7.48 19.92 -18.48
CA ILE A 419 -6.15 19.45 -18.04
C ILE A 419 -5.05 20.25 -18.74
N GLU A 420 -5.17 20.50 -20.04
CA GLU A 420 -4.20 21.29 -20.80
C GLU A 420 -4.24 22.78 -20.40
N LYS A 421 -5.41 23.33 -20.08
CA LYS A 421 -5.56 24.70 -19.56
C LYS A 421 -4.92 24.85 -18.19
N ASP A 422 -5.01 23.86 -17.33
CA ASP A 422 -4.32 23.83 -16.03
C ASP A 422 -2.82 23.59 -16.20
N GLU A 423 -2.38 22.76 -17.16
CA GLU A 423 -0.97 22.69 -17.56
C GLU A 423 -0.47 24.03 -18.11
N VAL A 424 -1.29 24.78 -18.85
CA VAL A 424 -0.94 26.08 -19.44
C VAL A 424 -0.92 27.21 -18.41
N LYS A 425 -1.83 27.21 -17.44
CA LYS A 425 -1.74 28.09 -16.25
C LYS A 425 -0.48 27.81 -15.45
N ASN A 426 -0.08 26.54 -15.37
CA ASN A 426 1.15 26.11 -14.69
C ASN A 426 2.38 26.12 -15.63
N ALA A 427 2.20 26.44 -16.91
CA ALA A 427 3.28 26.39 -17.88
C ALA A 427 4.24 27.55 -17.67
N MET A 428 5.53 27.26 -17.88
CA MET A 428 6.58 28.27 -17.80
C MET A 428 6.27 29.47 -18.73
N PRO A 429 6.43 30.72 -18.23
CA PRO A 429 6.04 31.91 -18.97
C PRO A 429 6.81 32.05 -20.28
N THR A 430 6.13 32.44 -21.35
CA THR A 430 6.72 32.88 -22.62
C THR A 430 6.91 34.39 -22.58
N TYR A 431 8.05 34.88 -23.06
CA TYR A 431 8.33 36.33 -23.07
C TYR A 431 8.18 36.88 -24.48
N THR A 432 7.77 38.15 -24.59
CA THR A 432 7.70 38.87 -25.85
C THR A 432 9.11 39.16 -26.41
N SER A 433 9.21 39.38 -27.73
CA SER A 433 10.48 39.76 -28.39
C SER A 433 10.76 41.26 -28.32
N LYS A 434 9.70 42.06 -28.11
CA LYS A 434 9.72 43.52 -28.04
C LYS A 434 9.00 43.97 -26.77
N HIS A 435 9.41 45.09 -26.19
CA HIS A 435 8.62 45.76 -25.16
C HIS A 435 7.33 46.30 -25.77
N SER A 436 6.24 46.30 -25.01
CA SER A 436 5.02 47.00 -25.39
C SER A 436 5.24 48.51 -25.47
N THR A 437 6.05 49.04 -24.55
CA THR A 437 6.50 50.43 -24.52
C THR A 437 7.97 50.44 -24.16
N CYS A 438 8.83 50.85 -25.10
CA CYS A 438 10.26 50.88 -24.85
C CYS A 438 10.60 51.96 -23.79
N PRO A 439 11.41 51.65 -22.77
CA PRO A 439 11.80 52.61 -21.73
C PRO A 439 12.78 53.68 -22.23
N THR A 440 13.28 53.54 -23.45
CA THR A 440 14.22 54.50 -24.07
C THR A 440 13.72 54.85 -25.46
N SER A 441 13.83 56.13 -25.83
CA SER A 441 13.49 56.65 -27.15
C SER A 441 14.54 56.31 -28.21
N GLN A 442 15.76 55.95 -27.78
CA GLN A 442 16.86 55.54 -28.66
C GLN A 442 16.54 54.18 -29.30
N ARG A 443 16.39 54.20 -30.63
CA ARG A 443 16.26 53.00 -31.45
C ARG A 443 17.60 52.63 -32.06
N ILE A 444 17.89 51.34 -32.10
CA ILE A 444 19.12 50.82 -32.70
C ILE A 444 19.06 51.00 -34.22
N SER A 445 19.89 51.88 -34.75
CA SER A 445 20.06 52.13 -36.19
C SER A 445 21.22 51.33 -36.80
N ASP A 446 22.24 50.98 -36.02
CA ASP A 446 23.42 50.25 -36.49
C ASP A 446 23.12 48.77 -36.77
N ASP A 447 23.42 48.34 -37.99
CA ASP A 447 23.16 46.99 -38.48
C ASP A 447 24.09 45.93 -37.85
N ALA A 448 25.32 46.31 -37.48
CA ALA A 448 26.25 45.41 -36.79
C ALA A 448 25.75 45.10 -35.38
N LEU A 449 25.28 46.11 -34.65
CA LEU A 449 24.69 45.96 -33.32
C LEU A 449 23.40 45.14 -33.36
N ARG A 450 22.54 45.39 -34.37
CA ARG A 450 21.30 44.61 -34.59
C ARG A 450 21.60 43.14 -34.82
N ARG A 451 22.58 42.79 -35.66
CA ARG A 451 23.02 41.40 -35.89
C ARG A 451 23.55 40.74 -34.62
N LYS A 452 24.33 41.47 -33.80
CA LYS A 452 24.82 40.98 -32.51
C LYS A 452 23.68 40.67 -31.54
N ILE A 453 22.68 41.55 -31.44
CA ILE A 453 21.50 41.37 -30.58
C ILE A 453 20.67 40.17 -31.03
N VAL A 454 20.44 40.00 -32.33
CA VAL A 454 19.74 38.84 -32.87
C VAL A 454 20.48 37.54 -32.53
N HIS A 455 21.81 37.51 -32.69
CA HIS A 455 22.61 36.34 -32.35
C HIS A 455 22.52 36.00 -30.85
N THR A 456 22.66 36.99 -29.96
CA THR A 456 22.49 36.79 -28.51
C THR A 456 21.07 36.30 -28.19
N ASN A 457 20.03 36.88 -28.80
CA ASN A 457 18.65 36.46 -28.62
C ASN A 457 18.38 35.02 -29.04
N ILE A 458 19.01 34.54 -30.12
CA ILE A 458 18.92 33.13 -30.53
C ILE A 458 19.56 32.22 -29.48
N GLN A 459 20.74 32.57 -28.95
CA GLN A 459 21.38 31.79 -27.89
C GLN A 459 20.54 31.73 -26.60
N LEU A 460 19.97 32.87 -26.19
CA LEU A 460 19.07 32.95 -25.03
C LEU A 460 17.78 32.17 -25.28
N TRP A 461 17.22 32.23 -26.49
CA TRP A 461 16.07 31.43 -26.89
C TRP A 461 16.38 29.93 -26.79
N GLN A 462 17.52 29.47 -27.31
CA GLN A 462 17.94 28.07 -27.22
C GLN A 462 18.11 27.62 -25.76
N ALA A 463 18.73 28.45 -24.90
CA ALA A 463 18.88 28.17 -23.48
C ALA A 463 17.51 28.01 -22.80
N ARG A 464 16.56 28.91 -23.08
CA ARG A 464 15.19 28.84 -22.56
C ARG A 464 14.46 27.59 -23.04
N VAL A 465 14.57 27.23 -24.32
CA VAL A 465 13.95 26.01 -24.87
C VAL A 465 14.52 24.76 -24.17
N LYS A 466 15.84 24.66 -24.01
CA LYS A 466 16.49 23.57 -23.28
C LYS A 466 16.05 23.51 -21.81
N LEU A 467 15.95 24.66 -21.14
CA LEU A 467 15.47 24.73 -19.75
C LEU A 467 14.03 24.20 -19.63
N ARG A 468 13.18 24.45 -20.64
CA ARG A 468 11.82 23.90 -20.70
C ARG A 468 11.80 22.38 -20.91
N PHE A 469 12.66 21.85 -21.77
CA PHE A 469 12.83 20.41 -21.93
C PHE A 469 13.33 19.75 -20.63
N ASN A 470 14.24 20.40 -19.90
CA ASN A 470 14.70 19.94 -18.59
C ASN A 470 13.55 19.93 -17.57
N PHE A 471 12.69 20.96 -17.56
CA PHE A 471 11.50 20.96 -16.72
C PHE A 471 10.50 19.85 -17.11
N ARG A 472 10.26 19.62 -18.41
CA ARG A 472 9.40 18.48 -18.84
C ARG A 472 9.98 17.16 -18.36
N THR A 473 11.29 16.97 -18.50
CA THR A 473 11.99 15.79 -17.98
C THR A 473 11.86 15.69 -16.45
N TYR A 474 11.92 16.81 -15.73
CA TYR A 474 11.70 16.85 -14.29
C TYR A 474 10.26 16.45 -13.92
N SER A 475 9.26 16.96 -14.64
CA SER A 475 7.86 16.56 -14.48
C SER A 475 7.66 15.07 -14.73
N ASP A 476 8.24 14.53 -15.81
CA ASP A 476 8.18 13.10 -16.12
C ASP A 476 8.82 12.25 -15.00
N LYS A 477 9.90 12.74 -14.38
CA LYS A 477 10.50 12.08 -13.21
C LYS A 477 9.59 12.10 -11.99
N CYS A 478 8.95 13.23 -11.69
CA CYS A 478 7.97 13.33 -10.60
C CYS A 478 6.80 12.37 -10.83
N MET A 479 6.29 12.29 -12.06
CA MET A 479 5.24 11.33 -12.43
C MET A 479 5.70 9.87 -12.28
N LYS A 480 6.94 9.56 -12.66
CA LYS A 480 7.50 8.22 -12.41
C LYS A 480 7.56 7.89 -10.93
N ILE A 481 8.02 8.83 -10.09
CA ILE A 481 8.05 8.66 -8.64
C ILE A 481 6.63 8.48 -8.09
N PHE A 482 5.65 9.25 -8.59
CA PHE A 482 4.24 9.08 -8.22
C PHE A 482 3.74 7.66 -8.47
N PHE A 483 3.96 7.11 -9.67
CA PHE A 483 3.53 5.75 -9.99
C PHE A 483 4.26 4.69 -9.18
N TRP A 484 5.56 4.88 -8.90
CA TRP A 484 6.30 3.98 -8.00
C TRP A 484 5.75 4.02 -6.58
N LEU A 485 5.50 5.22 -6.05
CA LEU A 485 4.94 5.41 -4.71
C LEU A 485 3.55 4.78 -4.60
N ALA A 486 2.69 5.01 -5.59
CA ALA A 486 1.37 4.39 -5.68
C ALA A 486 1.46 2.86 -5.73
N LEU A 487 2.39 2.30 -6.50
CA LEU A 487 2.62 0.85 -6.58
C LEU A 487 3.07 0.24 -5.24
N PHE A 488 3.89 0.96 -4.48
CA PHE A 488 4.34 0.50 -3.16
C PHE A 488 3.25 0.61 -2.09
N MET A 489 2.48 1.71 -2.08
CA MET A 489 1.47 1.98 -1.04
C MET A 489 0.14 1.26 -1.28
N TYR A 490 -0.21 0.97 -2.53
CA TYR A 490 -1.52 0.42 -2.90
C TYR A 490 -1.88 -0.88 -2.15
N PRO A 491 -1.01 -1.92 -2.08
CA PRO A 491 -1.40 -3.17 -1.45
C PRO A 491 -1.70 -3.01 0.04
N SER A 492 -0.81 -2.32 0.77
CA SER A 492 -0.96 -2.11 2.21
C SER A 492 -2.21 -1.29 2.56
N VAL A 493 -2.46 -0.19 1.85
CA VAL A 493 -3.65 0.63 2.09
C VAL A 493 -4.92 -0.15 1.74
N SER A 494 -4.95 -0.84 0.59
CA SER A 494 -6.15 -1.56 0.14
C SER A 494 -6.48 -2.74 1.06
N GLN A 495 -5.47 -3.49 1.51
CA GLN A 495 -5.67 -4.62 2.43
C GLN A 495 -6.26 -4.14 3.76
N LYS A 496 -5.72 -3.04 4.34
CA LYS A 496 -6.29 -2.49 5.58
C LYS A 496 -7.69 -1.92 5.39
N VAL A 497 -7.97 -1.25 4.27
CA VAL A 497 -9.34 -0.78 3.99
C VAL A 497 -10.32 -1.95 3.92
N LEU A 498 -9.95 -3.07 3.28
CA LEU A 498 -10.82 -4.24 3.18
C LEU A 498 -10.96 -4.99 4.51
N ASN A 499 -9.87 -5.14 5.27
CA ASN A 499 -9.89 -5.82 6.56
C ASN A 499 -10.76 -5.09 7.60
N MET A 500 -10.95 -3.77 7.46
CA MET A 500 -11.86 -2.99 8.31
C MET A 500 -13.32 -3.50 8.25
N PHE A 501 -13.72 -4.12 7.14
CA PHE A 501 -15.08 -4.66 6.96
C PHE A 501 -15.18 -6.15 7.27
N ASN A 502 -14.07 -6.81 7.64
CA ASN A 502 -14.05 -8.24 7.92
C ASN A 502 -14.40 -8.50 9.39
N CYS A 503 -15.68 -8.78 9.64
CA CYS A 503 -16.23 -8.99 10.98
C CYS A 503 -16.66 -10.44 11.18
N ALA A 504 -16.34 -11.01 12.34
CA ALA A 504 -16.82 -12.31 12.80
C ALA A 504 -17.80 -12.14 13.97
N GLN A 505 -18.92 -12.86 13.95
CA GLN A 505 -19.85 -12.92 15.08
C GLN A 505 -19.39 -13.99 16.07
N VAL A 506 -19.06 -13.58 17.28
CA VAL A 506 -18.64 -14.47 18.37
C VAL A 506 -19.46 -14.10 19.60
N GLY A 507 -20.24 -15.04 20.13
CA GLY A 507 -21.16 -14.68 21.21
C GLY A 507 -22.30 -13.79 20.71
N LEU A 508 -22.67 -12.85 21.58
CA LEU A 508 -23.66 -11.80 21.31
C LEU A 508 -23.06 -10.59 20.54
N GLY A 509 -21.74 -10.54 20.34
CA GLY A 509 -21.03 -9.42 19.73
C GLY A 509 -20.49 -9.73 18.33
N SER A 510 -20.25 -8.68 17.54
CA SER A 510 -19.49 -8.76 16.29
C SER A 510 -18.13 -8.10 16.46
N PHE A 511 -17.07 -8.84 16.19
CA PHE A 511 -15.69 -8.41 16.41
C PHE A 511 -14.91 -8.38 15.10
N LEU A 512 -13.92 -7.49 15.04
CA LEU A 512 -13.07 -7.33 13.88
C LEU A 512 -12.06 -8.48 13.81
N VAL A 513 -12.00 -9.20 12.69
CA VAL A 513 -11.13 -10.38 12.56
C VAL A 513 -9.64 -10.03 12.69
N SER A 514 -9.24 -8.85 12.22
CA SER A 514 -7.85 -8.38 12.34
C SER A 514 -7.46 -7.97 13.76
N ASP A 515 -8.42 -7.60 14.60
CA ASP A 515 -8.20 -7.19 15.99
C ASP A 515 -9.47 -7.43 16.80
N MET A 516 -9.51 -8.57 17.50
CA MET A 516 -10.69 -9.03 18.24
C MET A 516 -11.00 -8.18 19.47
N THR A 517 -10.15 -7.20 19.82
CA THR A 517 -10.45 -6.24 20.89
C THR A 517 -11.51 -5.20 20.50
N LEU A 518 -11.74 -5.03 19.19
CA LEU A 518 -12.63 -4.01 18.66
C LEU A 518 -13.96 -4.64 18.20
N GLN A 519 -15.06 -4.04 18.63
CA GLN A 519 -16.38 -4.39 18.12
C GLN A 519 -16.61 -3.71 16.77
N CYS A 520 -17.21 -4.42 15.82
CA CYS A 520 -17.49 -3.88 14.50
C CYS A 520 -18.57 -2.79 14.51
N THR A 521 -19.35 -2.69 15.58
CA THR A 521 -20.34 -1.63 15.79
C THR A 521 -19.73 -0.29 16.16
N ASP A 522 -18.49 -0.27 16.68
CA ASP A 522 -17.81 0.96 17.14
C ASP A 522 -17.20 1.77 15.97
N GLY A 523 -17.28 1.24 14.74
CA GLY A 523 -16.71 1.84 13.53
C GLY A 523 -17.67 2.68 12.69
N TYR A 524 -18.90 2.93 13.15
CA TYR A 524 -19.91 3.76 12.46
C TYR A 524 -20.17 5.09 13.16
#